data_AF-A0AAV0Y6Y1-F1
#
_entry.id   AF-A0AAV0Y6Y1-F1
#
_cell.length_a   1.000
_cell.length_b   1.000
_cell.length_c   1.000
_cell.angle_alpha   90.00
_cell.angle_beta   90.00
_cell.angle_gamma   90.00
#
_symmetry.space_group_name_H-M   'P 1'
#
loop_
_entity.id
_entity.type
_entity.pdbx_description
1 polymer ?
#
loop_
_entity_poly.entity_id
_entity_poly.type
_entity_poly.pdbx_seq_one_letter_code
_entity_poly.pdbx_strand_id
1 'polypeptide(L)'
;MNFNRKKLISFWLSVQENYPTVSNEAVKMLLPFISSYNCEVGFSAMVAIKTKLRSKLKLSNSLRLKLTNVEVDIDDVKKNRKQFHPSH
;
A
#
# COMPACT_ATOMS: atom_id res chain seq x y z
N MET A 1 -12.10 -15.33 -19.63
CA MET A 1 -13.26 -14.43 -19.51
C MET A 1 -12.81 -13.02 -19.88
N ASN A 2 -13.40 -12.41 -20.90
CA ASN A 2 -13.02 -11.06 -21.33
C ASN A 2 -13.85 -10.03 -20.54
N PHE A 3 -13.27 -9.45 -19.48
CA PHE A 3 -13.93 -8.42 -18.69
C PHE A 3 -13.85 -7.08 -19.42
N ASN A 4 -14.98 -6.63 -19.98
CA ASN A 4 -15.07 -5.32 -20.60
C ASN A 4 -15.09 -4.23 -19.51
N ARG A 5 -13.92 -3.71 -19.13
CA ARG A 5 -13.76 -2.69 -18.08
C ARG A 5 -14.59 -1.43 -18.33
N LYS A 6 -14.73 -1.00 -19.59
CA LYS A 6 -15.55 0.18 -19.94
C LYS A 6 -17.02 -0.03 -19.54
N LYS A 7 -17.56 -1.22 -19.84
CA LYS A 7 -18.93 -1.59 -19.48
C LYS A 7 -19.14 -1.71 -17.96
N LEU A 8 -18.11 -2.14 -17.23
CA LEU A 8 -18.17 -2.23 -15.77
C LEU A 8 -18.13 -0.85 -15.10
N ILE A 9 -17.26 0.04 -15.57
CA ILE A 9 -17.21 1.42 -15.07
C ILE A 9 -18.54 2.13 -15.33
N SER A 10 -19.11 1.99 -16.54
CA SER A 10 -20.42 2.59 -16.83
C SER A 10 -21.54 2.03 -15.95
N PHE A 11 -21.52 0.73 -15.66
CA PHE A 11 -22.48 0.10 -14.75
C PHE A 11 -22.39 0.72 -13.34
N TRP A 12 -21.18 0.78 -12.77
CA TRP A 12 -21.02 1.31 -11.40
C TRP A 12 -21.35 2.81 -11.32
N LEU A 13 -21.01 3.60 -12.32
CA LEU A 13 -21.42 5.01 -12.40
C LEU A 13 -22.94 5.16 -12.46
N SER A 14 -23.65 4.27 -13.17
CA SER A 14 -25.12 4.34 -13.29
C SER A 14 -25.87 4.07 -11.99
N VAL A 15 -25.28 3.28 -11.08
CA VAL A 15 -25.88 2.94 -9.78
C VAL A 15 -25.36 3.82 -8.64
N GLN A 16 -24.53 4.81 -8.94
CA GLN A 16 -23.84 5.63 -7.94
C GLN A 16 -24.80 6.46 -7.08
N GLU A 17 -25.92 6.94 -7.63
CA GLU A 17 -26.93 7.65 -6.84
C GLU A 17 -27.56 6.77 -5.75
N ASN A 18 -27.84 5.51 -6.07
CA ASN A 18 -28.48 4.57 -5.15
C ASN A 18 -27.47 3.92 -4.20
N TYR A 19 -26.22 3.72 -4.65
CA TYR A 19 -25.17 3.00 -3.93
C TYR A 19 -23.82 3.73 -3.99
N PRO A 20 -23.71 4.96 -3.47
CA PRO A 20 -22.54 5.79 -3.64
C PRO A 20 -21.26 5.16 -3.09
N THR A 21 -21.33 4.53 -1.91
CA THR A 21 -20.18 3.91 -1.26
C THR A 21 -19.61 2.75 -2.07
N VAL A 22 -20.47 1.80 -2.47
CA VAL A 22 -20.04 0.59 -3.19
C VAL A 22 -19.61 0.93 -4.62
N SER A 23 -20.36 1.81 -5.30
CA SER A 23 -20.02 2.29 -6.64
C SER A 23 -18.64 2.94 -6.67
N ASN A 24 -18.33 3.80 -5.70
CA ASN A 24 -17.06 4.51 -5.64
C ASN A 24 -15.89 3.54 -5.45
N GLU A 25 -15.99 2.58 -4.53
CA GLU A 25 -14.94 1.57 -4.33
C GLU A 25 -14.76 0.67 -5.55
N ALA A 26 -15.84 0.29 -6.24
CA ALA A 26 -15.76 -0.48 -7.47
C ALA A 26 -15.08 0.29 -8.61
N VAL A 27 -15.43 1.57 -8.79
CA VAL A 27 -14.79 2.44 -9.80
C VAL A 27 -13.31 2.63 -9.48
N LYS A 28 -12.95 2.88 -8.21
CA LYS A 28 -11.55 2.96 -7.77
C LYS A 28 -10.75 1.70 -8.12
N MET A 29 -11.30 0.51 -7.87
CA MET A 29 -10.64 -0.75 -8.20
C MET A 29 -10.50 -0.96 -9.73
N LEU A 30 -11.45 -0.47 -10.52
CA LEU A 30 -11.44 -0.60 -11.98
C LEU A 30 -10.55 0.43 -12.68
N LEU A 31 -10.24 1.54 -12.01
CA LEU A 31 -9.36 2.56 -12.55
C LEU A 31 -7.92 2.01 -12.61
N PRO A 32 -7.27 2.05 -13.80
CA PRO A 32 -5.91 1.55 -13.97
C PRO A 32 -4.88 2.32 -13.13
N PHE A 33 -5.22 3.52 -12.68
CA PHE A 33 -4.32 4.40 -11.96
C PHE A 33 -4.01 3.93 -10.54
N ILE A 34 -4.97 3.39 -9.80
CA ILE A 34 -4.72 3.03 -8.39
C ILE A 34 -3.79 1.81 -8.31
N SER A 35 -4.00 0.79 -9.14
CA SER A 35 -3.14 -0.40 -9.12
C SER A 35 -1.75 -0.14 -9.70
N SER A 36 -1.66 0.60 -10.81
CA SER A 36 -0.37 0.85 -11.47
C SER A 36 0.47 1.86 -10.70
N TYR A 37 -0.12 2.98 -10.26
CA TYR A 37 0.60 3.97 -9.43
C TYR A 37 1.04 3.37 -8.10
N ASN A 38 0.18 2.62 -7.40
CA ASN A 38 0.58 1.98 -6.14
C ASN A 38 1.64 0.90 -6.36
N CYS A 39 1.61 0.19 -7.50
CA CYS A 39 2.65 -0.74 -7.89
C CYS A 39 3.99 -0.01 -8.13
N GLU A 40 3.98 1.09 -8.90
CA GLU A 40 5.15 1.93 -9.16
C GLU A 40 5.73 2.53 -7.87
N VAL A 41 4.89 3.06 -7.00
CA VAL A 41 5.27 3.56 -5.66
C VAL A 41 5.85 2.42 -4.81
N GLY A 42 5.23 1.24 -4.85
CA GLY A 42 5.71 0.00 -4.22
C GLY A 42 7.12 -0.38 -4.66
N PHE A 43 7.34 -0.44 -5.97
CA PHE A 43 8.63 -0.77 -6.57
C PHE A 43 9.68 0.30 -6.26
N SER A 44 9.33 1.58 -6.36
CA SER A 44 10.22 2.69 -6.03
C SER A 44 10.66 2.65 -4.55
N ALA A 45 9.71 2.44 -3.63
CA ALA A 45 9.98 2.27 -2.21
C ALA A 45 10.90 1.07 -1.94
N MET A 46 10.65 -0.06 -2.60
CA MET A 46 11.49 -1.25 -2.50
C MET A 46 12.92 -0.98 -2.97
N VAL A 47 13.10 -0.31 -4.11
CA VAL A 47 14.43 0.04 -4.65
C VAL A 47 15.16 1.02 -3.72
N ALA A 48 14.46 2.02 -3.20
CA ALA A 48 15.01 2.99 -2.25
C ALA A 48 15.47 2.32 -0.95
N ILE A 49 14.64 1.43 -0.39
CA ILE A 49 14.97 0.65 0.81
C ILE A 49 16.16 -0.26 0.54
N LYS A 50 16.16 -1.02 -0.56
CA LYS A 50 17.26 -1.93 -0.94
C LYS A 50 18.59 -1.19 -1.11
N THR A 51 18.56 -0.01 -1.71
CA THR A 51 19.76 0.81 -1.92
C THR A 51 20.31 1.36 -0.60
N LYS A 52 19.43 1.80 0.32
CA LYS A 52 19.82 2.40 1.60
C LYS A 52 20.20 1.39 2.69
N LEU A 53 19.55 0.22 2.70
CA LEU A 53 19.74 -0.84 3.70
C LEU A 53 20.59 -2.00 3.19
N ARG A 54 21.48 -1.77 2.22
CA ARG A 54 22.29 -2.78 1.52
C ARG A 54 23.04 -3.76 2.43
N SER A 55 23.22 -3.45 3.72
CA SER A 55 23.88 -4.28 4.74
C SER A 55 22.97 -4.87 5.84
N LYS A 56 21.66 -4.54 5.92
CA LYS A 56 20.76 -4.98 7.01
C LYS A 56 19.43 -5.49 6.45
N LEU A 57 19.28 -6.81 6.41
CA LEU A 57 18.20 -7.49 5.69
C LEU A 57 16.90 -7.60 6.52
N LYS A 58 16.02 -6.59 6.45
CA LYS A 58 14.55 -6.73 6.71
C LYS A 58 13.74 -5.81 5.79
N LEU A 59 13.71 -6.15 4.50
CA LEU A 59 13.00 -5.42 3.44
C LEU A 59 11.47 -5.40 3.66
N SER A 60 10.89 -6.54 4.06
CA SER A 60 9.43 -6.72 4.16
C SER A 60 8.79 -5.75 5.16
N ASN A 61 9.30 -5.67 6.39
CA ASN A 61 8.75 -4.80 7.43
C ASN A 61 8.87 -3.32 7.05
N SER A 62 10.01 -2.94 6.48
CA SER A 62 10.27 -1.56 6.04
C SER A 62 9.36 -1.16 4.88
N LEU A 63 9.15 -2.07 3.93
CA LEU A 63 8.27 -1.85 2.79
C LEU A 63 6.81 -1.77 3.23
N ARG A 64 6.38 -2.68 4.13
CA ARG A 64 5.03 -2.66 4.71
C ARG A 64 4.74 -1.32 5.38
N LEU A 65 5.63 -0.85 6.25
CA LEU A 65 5.50 0.47 6.89
C LEU A 65 5.43 1.62 5.88
N LYS A 66 6.19 1.54 4.78
CA LYS A 66 6.22 2.62 3.77
C LYS A 66 4.98 2.65 2.88
N LEU A 67 4.33 1.51 2.66
CA LEU A 67 3.16 1.38 1.79
C LEU A 67 1.83 1.45 2.52
N THR A 68 1.82 1.29 3.84
CA THR A 68 0.63 1.47 4.67
C THR A 68 0.59 2.87 5.28
N ASN A 69 -0.60 3.48 5.37
CA ASN A 69 -0.82 4.69 6.19
C ASN A 69 -0.79 4.42 7.71
N VAL A 70 -0.17 3.32 8.14
CA VAL A 70 -0.05 2.99 9.56
C VAL A 70 1.02 3.88 10.17
N GLU A 71 0.61 4.77 11.07
CA GLU A 71 1.54 5.52 11.89
C GLU A 71 2.19 4.57 12.90
N VAL A 72 3.52 4.61 12.94
CA VAL A 72 4.27 3.85 13.94
C VAL A 72 4.30 4.68 15.20
N ASP A 73 3.70 4.16 16.27
CA ASP A 73 3.91 4.70 17.61
C ASP A 73 5.35 4.41 18.04
N ILE A 74 6.21 5.42 17.88
CA ILE A 74 7.63 5.32 18.19
C ILE A 74 7.86 5.14 19.70
N ASP A 75 6.98 5.69 20.54
CA ASP A 75 7.14 5.66 21.98
C ASP A 75 6.76 4.29 22.55
N ASP A 76 5.72 3.65 22.00
CA ASP A 76 5.41 2.25 22.30
C ASP A 76 6.53 1.30 21.83
N VAL A 77 7.05 1.50 20.61
CA VAL A 77 8.17 0.68 20.08
C VAL A 77 9.44 0.82 20.93
N LYS A 78 9.72 2.01 21.47
CA LYS A 78 10.86 2.23 22.38
C LYS A 78 10.65 1.51 23.72
N LYS A 79 9.45 1.57 24.30
CA LYS A 79 9.12 0.87 25.55
C LYS A 79 9.18 -0.66 25.39
N ASN A 80 8.75 -1.17 24.25
CA ASN A 80 8.71 -2.61 23.96
C ASN A 80 10.03 -3.19 23.42
N ARG A 81 11.07 -2.38 23.21
CA ARG A 81 12.42 -2.90 22.94
C ARG A 81 12.99 -3.54 24.21
N LYS A 82 12.89 -4.88 24.31
CA LYS A 82 13.71 -5.66 25.24
C LYS A 82 15.19 -5.46 24.86
N GLN A 83 15.87 -4.69 25.69
CA GLN A 83 17.33 -4.50 25.80
C GLN A 83 18.11 -4.45 24.48
N PHE A 84 18.61 -3.26 24.14
CA PHE A 84 19.77 -3.13 23.27
C PHE A 84 20.94 -3.83 23.95
N HIS A 85 21.38 -4.99 23.46
CA HIS A 85 22.60 -5.64 23.91
C HIS A 85 23.78 -4.89 23.29
N PRO A 86 24.55 -4.09 24.05
CA PRO A 86 25.70 -3.38 23.54
C PRO A 86 26.89 -4.35 23.60
N SER A 87 26.90 -5.33 22.68
CA SER A 87 28.02 -6.25 22.56
C SER A 87 28.08 -6.84 21.15
N HIS A 88 28.59 -6.06 20.19
CA HIS A 88 29.76 -6.37 19.35
C HIS A 88 30.01 -5.24 18.34
#